data_AF-A0A5J4QPJ9-F1
#
_entry.id   AF-A0A5J4QPJ9-F1
#
_cell.length_a   1.000
_cell.length_b   1.000
_cell.length_c   1.000
_cell.angle_alpha   90.00
_cell.angle_beta   90.00
_cell.angle_gamma   90.00
#
_symmetry.space_group_name_H-M   'P 1'
#
loop_
_entity.id
_entity.type
_entity.pdbx_description
1 polymer ?
#
loop_
_entity_poly.entity_id
_entity_poly.type
_entity_poly.pdbx_seq_one_letter_code
_entity_poly.pdbx_strand_id
1 'polypeptide(L)'
;MPIKKSETKYVTFYNEGFKRKSTKEIMCSDNLPNKFVGKNITLAQRLKARKCELCGNKGEVMMHQVRSLKKLKGENERERKMIAMNRKTLVVCNECNQKILK
;
A
#
# COMPACT_ATOMS: atom_id res chain seq x y z
N MET A 1 -22.83 39.36 -55.78
CA MET A 1 -22.00 40.59 -55.71
C MET A 1 -20.66 40.31 -56.40
N PRO A 2 -20.15 41.18 -57.28
CA PRO A 2 -18.97 40.90 -58.09
C PRO A 2 -17.67 41.13 -57.28
N ILE A 3 -16.71 40.21 -57.41
CA ILE A 3 -15.39 40.26 -56.73
C ILE A 3 -14.42 41.06 -57.61
N LYS A 4 -13.82 42.14 -57.07
CA LYS A 4 -12.84 42.98 -57.77
C LYS A 4 -11.46 42.30 -57.83
N LYS A 5 -10.74 42.58 -58.91
CA LYS A 5 -9.44 42.02 -59.33
C LYS A 5 -8.27 42.43 -58.42
N SER A 6 -7.48 41.40 -58.06
CA SER A 6 -6.02 41.33 -57.87
C SER A 6 -5.32 42.27 -56.87
N GLU A 7 -5.04 41.74 -55.67
CA GLU A 7 -3.81 42.04 -54.93
C GLU A 7 -3.11 40.71 -54.61
N THR A 8 -1.91 40.50 -55.18
CA THR A 8 -1.11 39.32 -54.88
C THR A 8 -0.45 39.48 -53.53
N LYS A 9 -0.84 38.63 -52.57
CA LYS A 9 -0.23 38.55 -51.23
C LYS A 9 0.83 37.46 -51.24
N TYR A 10 2.05 37.81 -50.92
CA TYR A 10 3.15 36.86 -50.80
C TYR A 10 3.29 36.45 -49.33
N VAL A 11 3.57 35.17 -49.10
CA VAL A 11 3.96 34.64 -47.80
C VAL A 11 5.34 34.06 -47.96
N THR A 12 6.29 34.54 -47.17
CA THR A 12 7.63 33.98 -47.10
C THR A 12 7.57 32.68 -46.30
N PHE A 13 7.98 31.57 -46.93
CA PHE A 13 8.20 30.32 -46.20
C PHE A 13 9.49 30.43 -45.40
N TYR A 14 9.47 29.90 -44.18
CA TYR A 14 10.65 29.82 -43.33
C TYR A 14 11.60 28.76 -43.90
N ASN A 15 12.81 29.18 -44.28
CA ASN A 15 13.78 28.34 -45.00
C ASN A 15 14.98 27.94 -44.13
N GLU A 16 14.98 28.31 -42.85
CA GLU A 16 16.04 27.93 -41.93
C GLU A 16 15.70 26.62 -41.21
N GLY A 17 16.73 25.87 -40.83
CA GLY A 17 16.56 24.65 -40.04
C GLY A 17 16.43 24.96 -38.55
N PHE A 18 15.48 24.32 -37.86
CA PHE A 18 15.40 24.41 -36.41
C PHE A 18 16.60 23.72 -35.75
N LYS A 19 17.48 24.50 -35.10
CA LYS A 19 18.60 23.93 -34.33
C LYS A 19 18.08 23.21 -33.09
N ARG A 20 18.43 21.92 -32.94
CA ARG A 20 18.21 21.18 -31.69
C ARG A 20 18.97 21.86 -30.56
N LYS A 21 18.26 22.25 -29.50
CA LYS A 21 18.89 22.61 -28.23
C LYS A 21 19.42 21.31 -27.60
N SER A 22 20.71 21.25 -27.27
CA SER A 22 21.24 20.12 -26.51
C SER A 22 20.46 20.01 -25.21
N THR A 23 19.76 18.89 -25.04
CA THR A 23 18.99 18.61 -23.85
C THR A 23 19.92 18.72 -22.64
N LYS A 24 19.60 19.64 -21.72
CA LYS A 24 20.19 19.64 -20.37
C LYS A 24 20.09 18.22 -19.84
N GLU A 25 21.20 17.74 -19.27
CA GLU A 25 21.38 16.42 -18.68
C GLU A 25 20.06 15.94 -18.05
N ILE A 26 19.57 14.80 -18.53
CA ILE A 26 18.37 14.18 -17.98
C ILE A 26 18.71 13.83 -16.53
N MET A 27 18.36 14.69 -15.59
CA MET A 27 18.36 14.36 -14.17
C MET A 27 17.29 13.28 -13.99
N CYS A 28 17.73 12.02 -14.11
CA CYS A 28 16.88 10.86 -13.97
C CYS A 28 16.61 10.61 -12.47
N SER A 29 15.84 11.52 -11.87
CA SER A 29 15.49 11.50 -10.45
C SER A 29 14.41 10.45 -10.12
N ASP A 30 13.77 9.85 -11.13
CA ASP A 30 12.62 8.95 -11.00
C ASP A 30 12.97 7.45 -10.98
N ASN A 31 14.25 7.09 -10.85
CA ASN A 31 14.69 5.69 -10.87
C ASN A 31 14.73 4.99 -9.50
N LEU A 32 14.32 5.65 -8.42
CA LEU A 32 14.33 5.01 -7.10
C LEU A 32 13.02 4.25 -6.89
N PRO A 33 13.04 2.90 -6.87
CA PRO A 33 11.85 2.15 -6.53
C PRO A 33 11.44 2.50 -5.09
N ASN A 34 10.18 2.87 -4.89
CA ASN A 34 9.59 3.10 -3.57
C ASN A 34 9.52 1.77 -2.80
N LYS A 35 10.64 1.40 -2.17
CA LYS A 35 10.78 0.18 -1.38
C LYS A 35 10.19 0.39 0.00
N PHE A 36 8.86 0.33 0.11
CA PHE A 36 8.20 0.20 1.41
C PHE A 36 8.45 -1.21 1.96
N VAL A 37 9.63 -1.42 2.56
CA VAL A 37 9.97 -2.66 3.27
C VAL A 37 9.34 -2.61 4.66
N GLY A 38 8.01 -2.69 4.70
CA GLY A 38 7.32 -2.99 5.95
C GLY A 38 7.84 -4.33 6.47
N LYS A 39 8.31 -4.38 7.73
CA LYS A 39 8.60 -5.65 8.41
C LYS A 39 7.28 -6.38 8.61
N ASN A 40 6.85 -7.12 7.60
CA ASN A 40 5.77 -8.09 7.73
C ASN A 40 6.30 -9.21 8.61
N ILE A 41 6.11 -9.06 9.93
CA ILE A 41 6.49 -10.09 10.90
C ILE A 41 5.74 -11.37 10.52
N THR A 42 6.50 -12.37 10.11
CA THR A 42 5.95 -13.65 9.67
C THR A 42 5.24 -14.35 10.83
N LEU A 43 4.33 -15.25 10.50
CA LEU A 43 3.61 -16.06 11.49
C LEU A 43 4.56 -16.78 12.45
N ALA A 44 5.65 -17.34 11.92
CA ALA A 44 6.69 -18.00 12.70
C ALA A 44 7.40 -17.03 13.66
N GLN A 45 7.72 -15.81 13.22
CA GLN A 45 8.35 -14.81 14.09
C GLN A 45 7.41 -14.38 15.23
N ARG A 46 6.09 -14.30 14.97
CA ARG A 46 5.10 -13.98 16.01
C ARG A 46 5.02 -15.07 17.09
N LEU A 47 5.05 -16.35 16.69
CA LEU A 47 5.09 -17.47 17.64
C LEU A 47 6.42 -17.50 18.42
N LYS A 48 7.56 -17.24 17.76
CA LYS A 48 8.87 -17.13 18.41
C LYS A 48 8.94 -16.01 19.44
N ALA A 49 8.20 -14.91 19.22
CA ALA A 49 8.14 -13.80 20.18
C ALA A 49 7.42 -14.19 21.49
N ARG A 50 6.66 -15.30 21.51
CA ARG A 50 5.95 -15.84 22.68
C ARG A 50 5.11 -14.80 23.44
N LYS A 51 4.58 -13.81 22.72
CA LYS A 51 3.85 -12.68 23.29
C LYS A 51 2.38 -12.74 22.87
N CYS A 52 1.49 -12.68 23.84
CA CYS A 52 0.05 -12.60 23.59
C CYS A 52 -0.30 -11.24 22.97
N GLU A 53 -0.99 -11.23 21.83
CA GLU A 53 -1.44 -10.00 21.16
C GLU A 53 -2.66 -9.37 21.85
N LEU A 54 -3.32 -10.10 22.77
CA LEU A 54 -4.42 -9.57 23.60
C LEU A 54 -3.91 -8.88 24.85
N CYS A 55 -3.29 -9.62 25.77
CA CYS A 55 -2.85 -9.10 27.07
C CYS A 55 -1.39 -8.62 27.11
N GLY A 56 -0.57 -8.99 26.13
CA GLY A 56 0.85 -8.62 26.09
C GLY A 56 1.78 -9.52 26.93
N ASN A 57 1.24 -10.47 27.70
CA ASN A 57 2.03 -11.40 28.50
C ASN A 57 2.93 -12.29 27.63
N LYS A 58 4.10 -12.62 28.16
CA LYS A 58 5.04 -13.57 27.54
C LYS A 58 4.85 -14.95 28.17
N GLY A 59 4.74 -15.99 27.37
CA GLY A 59 4.54 -17.35 27.86
C GLY A 59 4.20 -18.35 26.77
N GLU A 60 3.53 -19.43 27.14
CA GLU A 60 2.95 -20.36 26.18
C GLU A 60 1.81 -19.68 25.42
N VAL A 61 1.95 -19.67 24.10
CA VAL A 61 1.01 -19.01 23.21
C VAL A 61 0.54 -19.96 22.12
N MET A 62 -0.73 -19.84 21.80
CA MET A 62 -1.43 -20.62 20.78
C MET A 62 -1.92 -19.70 19.66
N MET A 63 -2.05 -20.27 18.47
CA MET A 63 -2.54 -19.55 17.31
C MET A 63 -4.07 -19.68 17.21
N HIS A 64 -4.77 -18.57 17.35
CA HIS A 64 -6.20 -18.51 17.11
C HIS A 64 -6.46 -18.01 15.68
N GLN A 65 -7.15 -18.82 14.85
CA GLN A 65 -7.48 -18.47 13.48
C GLN A 65 -8.99 -18.49 13.24
N VAL A 66 -9.49 -17.48 12.54
CA VAL A 66 -10.89 -17.39 12.10
C VAL A 66 -11.03 -17.69 10.61
N ARG A 67 -12.20 -18.22 10.22
CA ARG A 67 -12.48 -18.55 8.81
C ARG A 67 -12.56 -17.31 7.91
N SER A 68 -13.20 -16.23 8.38
CA SER A 68 -13.36 -14.98 7.65
C SER A 68 -13.47 -13.76 8.58
N LEU A 69 -12.82 -12.66 8.22
CA LEU A 69 -12.93 -11.38 8.93
C LEU A 69 -14.33 -10.77 8.83
N LYS A 70 -15.01 -10.95 7.69
CA LYS A 70 -16.34 -10.39 7.45
C LYS A 70 -17.42 -10.93 8.40
N LYS A 71 -17.16 -12.08 9.03
CA LYS A 71 -18.10 -12.71 9.97
C LYS A 71 -17.91 -12.22 11.41
N LEU A 72 -16.85 -11.47 11.69
CA LEU A 72 -16.60 -10.92 13.01
C LEU A 72 -17.46 -9.67 13.20
N LYS A 73 -18.19 -9.63 14.31
CA LYS A 73 -19.05 -8.48 14.66
C LYS A 73 -18.28 -7.42 15.45
N GLY A 74 -17.14 -7.78 16.04
CA GLY A 74 -16.34 -6.84 16.84
C GLY A 74 -16.89 -6.65 18.25
N GLU A 75 -17.73 -7.58 18.73
CA GLU A 75 -18.26 -7.56 20.09
C GLU A 75 -17.13 -7.84 21.09
N ASN A 76 -16.27 -8.80 20.77
CA ASN A 76 -15.15 -9.21 21.59
C ASN A 76 -13.86 -8.42 21.31
N GLU A 77 -13.02 -8.21 22.32
CA GLU A 77 -11.74 -7.50 22.18
C GLU A 77 -10.82 -8.12 21.11
N ARG A 78 -10.80 -9.45 21.01
CA ARG A 78 -10.02 -10.18 19.99
C ARG A 78 -10.52 -9.90 18.58
N GLU A 79 -11.82 -9.77 18.41
CA GLU A 79 -12.44 -9.51 17.11
C GLU A 79 -12.13 -8.07 16.69
N ARG A 80 -12.25 -7.12 17.62
CA ARG A 80 -11.84 -5.73 17.41
C ARG A 80 -10.37 -5.64 16.99
N LYS A 81 -9.48 -6.37 17.67
CA LYS A 81 -8.06 -6.43 17.30
C LYS A 81 -7.84 -7.09 15.93
N MET A 82 -8.50 -8.21 15.64
CA MET A 82 -8.41 -8.89 14.33
C MET A 82 -8.87 -8.00 13.17
N ILE A 83 -9.98 -7.27 13.36
CA ILE A 83 -10.52 -6.32 12.38
C ILE A 83 -9.56 -5.14 12.21
N ALA A 84 -9.11 -4.51 13.31
CA ALA A 84 -8.20 -3.36 13.26
C ALA A 84 -6.86 -3.69 12.58
N MET A 85 -6.32 -4.89 12.79
CA MET A 85 -5.09 -5.35 12.15
C MET A 85 -5.30 -5.90 10.73
N ASN A 86 -6.54 -6.13 10.29
CA ASN A 86 -6.89 -6.89 9.08
C ASN A 86 -6.20 -8.27 9.00
N ARG A 87 -6.17 -9.00 10.12
CA ARG A 87 -5.50 -10.32 10.22
C ARG A 87 -6.46 -11.40 10.72
N LYS A 88 -6.55 -12.52 9.99
CA LYS A 88 -7.36 -13.69 10.37
C LYS A 88 -6.75 -14.53 11.50
N THR A 89 -5.51 -14.25 11.89
CA THR A 89 -4.73 -15.01 12.88
C THR A 89 -4.32 -14.08 14.01
N LEU A 90 -4.46 -14.54 15.24
CA LEU A 90 -4.10 -13.81 16.46
C LEU A 90 -3.34 -14.75 17.38
N VAL A 91 -2.24 -14.28 17.99
CA VAL A 91 -1.48 -15.07 18.98
C VAL A 91 -2.04 -14.80 20.37
N VAL A 92 -2.47 -15.86 21.07
CA VAL A 92 -3.14 -15.75 22.38
C VAL A 92 -2.51 -16.69 23.41
N CYS A 93 -2.46 -16.29 24.68
CA CYS A 93 -2.12 -17.19 25.78
C CYS A 93 -3.30 -18.10 26.15
N ASN A 94 -3.04 -19.17 26.90
CA ASN A 94 -4.05 -20.13 27.35
C ASN A 94 -5.18 -19.46 28.15
N GLU A 95 -4.85 -18.51 29.03
CA GLU A 95 -5.83 -17.76 29.82
C GLU A 95 -6.79 -16.95 28.93
N CYS A 96 -6.25 -16.20 27.96
CA CYS A 96 -7.06 -15.45 27.01
C CYS A 96 -7.91 -16.36 26.15
N ASN A 97 -7.41 -17.55 25.80
CA ASN A 97 -8.17 -18.52 25.03
C ASN A 97 -9.32 -19.14 25.83
N GLN A 98 -9.12 -19.39 27.13
CA GLN A 98 -10.14 -19.97 28.01
C GLN A 98 -11.27 -19.01 28.34
N LYS A 99 -11.00 -17.70 28.44
CA LYS A 99 -12.04 -16.66 28.64
C LYS A 99 -13.09 -16.58 27.53
N ILE A 100 -12.86 -17.29 26.43
CA ILE A 100 -13.68 -17.27 25.22
C ILE A 100 -14.54 -18.53 25.10
N LEU A 101 -14.09 -19.65 25.67
CA LEU A 101 -14.80 -20.94 25.60
C LEU A 101 -15.90 -21.07 26.68
N LYS A 102 -16.08 -20.04 27.51
CA LYS A 102 -17.18 -19.90 28.47
C LYS A 102 -18.11 -18.81 27.98
#